data_AF-A0A832I6T8-F1
#
_entry.id   AF-A0A832I6T8-F1
#
_cell.length_a   1.000
_cell.length_b   1.000
_cell.length_c   1.000
_cell.angle_alpha   90.00
_cell.angle_beta   90.00
_cell.angle_gamma   90.00
#
_symmetry.space_group_name_H-M   'P 1'
#
loop_
_entity.id
_entity.type
_entity.pdbx_description
1 polymer ?
#
loop_
_entity_poly.entity_id
_entity_poly.type
_entity_poly.pdbx_seq_one_letter_code
_entity_poly.pdbx_strand_id
1 'polypeptide(L)' 'MDVEKYVRAIEKSLTQMVLREMSSVDVSEIWIDTSIPVDLIVEILKTQQLKIPQELQAITNAGKVIWVRKT' A
#
# COMPACT_ATOMS: atom_id res chain seq x y z
N MET A 1 17.32 -5.91 -9.04
CA MET A 1 16.31 -4.90 -9.41
C MET A 1 15.69 -4.34 -8.16
N ASP A 2 15.52 -3.02 -8.10
CA ASP A 2 15.03 -2.30 -6.92
C ASP A 2 13.56 -2.57 -6.56
N VAL A 3 12.79 -3.17 -7.46
CA VAL A 3 11.36 -3.48 -7.29
C VAL A 3 11.08 -4.32 -6.05
N GLU A 4 11.86 -5.38 -5.77
CA GLU A 4 11.65 -6.20 -4.57
C GLU A 4 11.85 -5.41 -3.27
N LYS A 5 12.75 -4.42 -3.25
CA LYS A 5 12.96 -3.55 -2.09
C LYS A 5 11.75 -2.64 -1.88
N TYR A 6 11.17 -2.11 -2.96
CA TYR A 6 9.96 -1.29 -2.91
C TYR A 6 8.75 -2.09 -2.46
N VAL A 7 8.58 -3.32 -2.95
CA VAL A 7 7.52 -4.23 -2.49
C VAL A 7 7.62 -4.44 -0.98
N ARG A 8 8.79 -4.80 -0.47
CA ARG A 8 9.01 -5.00 0.97
C ARG A 8 8.76 -3.74 1.80
N ALA A 9 9.14 -2.57 1.29
CA ALA A 9 8.90 -1.30 1.96
C ALA A 9 7.39 -1.00 2.06
N ILE A 10 6.65 -1.21 0.97
CA ILE A 10 5.20 -1.02 0.95
C ILE A 10 4.51 -2.03 1.90
N GLU A 11 4.87 -3.31 1.86
CA GLU A 11 4.31 -4.32 2.78
C GLU A 11 4.51 -3.95 4.26
N LYS A 12 5.73 -3.49 4.60
CA LYS A 12 6.05 -3.02 5.95
C LYS A 12 5.22 -1.79 6.33
N SER A 13 5.09 -0.84 5.41
CA SER A 13 4.31 0.38 5.58
C SER A 13 2.84 0.08 5.89
N LEU A 14 2.21 -0.77 5.06
CA LEU A 14 0.83 -1.22 5.26
C LEU A 14 0.64 -1.93 6.61
N THR A 15 1.61 -2.75 7.02
CA THR A 15 1.58 -3.41 8.33
C THR A 15 1.61 -2.39 9.47
N GLN A 16 2.46 -1.37 9.40
CA GLN A 16 2.53 -0.32 10.42
C GLN A 16 1.24 0.51 10.50
N MET A 17 0.59 0.75 9.36
CA MET A 17 -0.68 1.49 9.32
C MET A 17 -1.81 0.70 9.97
N VAL A 18 -1.90 -0.60 9.71
CA VAL A 18 -2.86 -1.48 10.38
C VAL A 18 -2.63 -1.56 11.89
N LEU A 19 -1.37 -1.55 12.35
CA LEU A 19 -1.05 -1.46 13.78
C LEU A 19 -1.51 -0.14 14.42
N ARG A 20 -1.79 0.90 13.62
CA ARG A 20 -2.42 2.16 14.03
C ARG A 20 -3.94 2.16 13.82
N GLU A 21 -4.54 0.98 13.71
CA GLU A 21 -5.98 0.75 13.54
C GLU A 21 -6.57 1.35 12.24
N MET A 22 -5.73 1.58 11.22
CA MET A 22 -6.19 2.01 9.91
C MET A 22 -6.72 0.84 9.11
N SER A 23 -8.03 0.83 8.83
CA SER A 23 -8.68 -0.16 7.94
C SER A 23 -8.65 0.24 6.47
N SER A 24 -8.35 1.50 6.16
CA SER A 24 -8.12 2.01 4.82
C SER A 24 -6.96 2.99 4.80
N VAL A 25 -6.17 2.96 3.73
CA VAL A 25 -4.94 3.74 3.56
C VAL A 25 -5.00 4.46 2.22
N ASP A 26 -4.65 5.76 2.18
CA ASP A 26 -4.38 6.45 0.92
C ASP A 26 -2.91 6.26 0.51
N VAL A 27 -2.64 6.17 -0.79
CA VAL A 27 -1.28 6.07 -1.34
C VAL A 27 -0.39 7.22 -0.84
N SER A 28 -0.95 8.40 -0.53
CA SER A 28 -0.20 9.50 0.08
C SER A 28 0.46 9.10 1.40
N GLU A 29 -0.21 8.30 2.23
CA GLU A 29 0.34 7.82 3.51
C GLU A 29 1.52 6.87 3.27
N ILE A 30 1.41 6.00 2.26
CA ILE A 30 2.48 5.08 1.86
C ILE A 30 3.67 5.87 1.35
N TRP A 31 3.43 6.93 0.57
CA TRP A 31 4.48 7.83 0.11
C TRP A 31 5.16 8.56 1.28
N ILE A 32 4.39 9.08 2.24
CA ILE A 32 4.94 9.76 3.42
C ILE A 32 5.85 8.82 4.23
N ASP A 33 5.45 7.56 4.41
CA ASP A 33 6.20 6.58 5.19
C ASP A 33 7.43 6.01 4.44
N THR A 34 7.31 5.77 3.13
CA THR A 34 8.34 5.05 2.35
C THR A 34 9.20 5.94 1.46
N SER A 35 8.79 7.19 1.21
CA SER A 35 9.37 8.10 0.21
C SER A 35 9.37 7.55 -1.23
N ILE A 36 8.56 6.52 -1.52
CA ILE A 36 8.43 5.94 -2.86
C ILE A 36 7.46 6.79 -3.69
N PRO A 37 7.78 7.14 -4.95
CA PRO A 37 6.87 7.89 -5.81
C PRO A 37 5.48 7.24 -5.93
N VAL A 38 4.44 8.07 -5.87
CA VAL A 38 3.02 7.63 -5.89
C VAL A 38 2.72 6.77 -7.12
N ASP A 39 3.22 7.16 -8.29
CA ASP A 39 3.09 6.43 -9.55
C ASP A 39 3.67 5.01 -9.45
N LEU A 40 4.85 4.86 -8.83
CA LEU A 40 5.48 3.57 -8.61
C LEU A 40 4.73 2.73 -7.57
N ILE A 41 4.22 3.34 -6.50
CA ILE A 41 3.36 2.62 -5.52
C ILE A 41 2.12 2.06 -6.23
N VAL A 42 1.45 2.88 -7.04
CA VAL A 42 0.25 2.47 -7.79
C VAL A 42 0.58 1.37 -8.79
N GLU A 43 1.72 1.45 -9.48
CA GLU A 43 2.18 0.40 -10.40
C GLU A 43 2.44 -0.91 -9.64
N ILE A 44 3.13 -0.87 -8.51
CA ILE A 44 3.43 -2.04 -7.69
C ILE A 44 2.13 -2.67 -7.17
N LEU A 45 1.19 -1.88 -6.66
CA LEU A 45 -0.11 -2.36 -6.17
C LEU A 45 -0.96 -3.05 -7.26
N LYS A 46 -0.77 -2.69 -8.53
CA LYS A 46 -1.50 -3.26 -9.67
C LYS A 46 -0.80 -4.44 -10.32
N THR A 47 0.53 -4.47 -10.32
CA THR A 47 1.33 -5.42 -11.13
C THR A 47 1.99 -6.50 -10.30
N GLN A 48 2.27 -6.22 -9.02
CA GLN A 48 2.98 -7.14 -8.14
C GLN A 48 2.03 -7.81 -7.16
N GLN A 49 2.45 -8.96 -6.65
CA GLN A 49 1.75 -9.63 -5.55
C GLN A 49 2.33 -9.13 -4.22
N LEU A 50 1.56 -8.33 -3.49
CA LEU A 50 1.92 -7.86 -2.15
C LEU A 50 1.21 -8.70 -1.08
N LYS A 51 1.91 -8.92 0.04
CA LYS A 51 1.33 -9.44 1.27
C LYS A 51 0.62 -8.31 2.02
N ILE A 52 -0.67 -8.17 1.75
CA ILE A 52 -1.51 -7.14 2.38
C ILE A 52 -2.09 -7.68 3.70
N PRO A 53 -1.89 -6.99 4.85
CA PRO A 53 -2.43 -7.40 6.15
C PRO A 53 -3.95 -7.58 6.14
N GLN A 54 -4.47 -8.57 6.86
CA GLN A 54 -5.88 -8.99 6.78
C GLN A 54 -6.88 -7.89 7.15
N GLU A 55 -6.48 -7.03 8.07
CA GLU A 55 -7.27 -5.95 8.62
C GLU A 55 -7.46 -4.82 7.60
N LEU A 56 -6.55 -4.68 6.63
CA LEU A 56 -6.65 -3.67 5.58
C LEU A 56 -7.74 -4.07 4.58
N GLN A 57 -8.74 -3.20 4.46
CA GLN A 57 -9.91 -3.39 3.59
C GLN A 57 -9.75 -2.73 2.23
N ALA A 58 -9.13 -1.55 2.18
CA ALA A 58 -9.01 -0.78 0.95
C ALA A 58 -7.77 0.11 0.91
N ILE A 59 -7.19 0.25 -0.28
CA ILE A 59 -6.19 1.26 -0.60
C ILE A 59 -6.80 2.24 -1.60
N THR A 60 -6.66 3.52 -1.30
CA THR A 60 -7.21 4.64 -2.08
C THR A 60 -6.10 5.51 -2.65
N ASN A 61 -6.41 6.27 -3.70
CA ASN A 61 -5.53 7.30 -4.24
C ASN A 61 -6.40 8.52 -4.57
N ALA A 62 -6.21 9.61 -3.82
CA ALA A 62 -6.99 10.84 -3.95
C ALA A 62 -8.50 10.57 -3.90
N GLY A 63 -8.91 9.71 -2.95
CA GLY A 63 -10.32 9.34 -2.74
C GLY A 63 -10.88 8.29 -3.71
N LYS A 64 -10.10 7.80 -4.68
CA LYS A 64 -10.51 6.69 -5.55
C LYS A 64 -9.95 5.37 -5.03
N VAL A 65 -10.80 4.36 -4.87
CA VAL A 65 -10.36 3.00 -4.49
C VAL A 65 -9.56 2.40 -5.64
N ILE A 66 -8.31 2.02 -5.38
CA ILE A 66 -7.43 1.35 -6.35
C ILE A 66 -7.20 -0.12 -6.03
N TRP A 67 -7.41 -0.51 -4.78
CA TRP A 67 -7.38 -1.88 -4.33
C TRP A 67 -8.43 -2.06 -3.23
N VAL A 68 -9.15 -3.18 -3.29
CA VAL A 68 -10.13 -3.58 -2.28
C VAL A 68 -9.93 -5.06 -2.00
N ARG A 69 -10.01 -5.44 -0.73
CA ARG A 69 -9.99 -6.84 -0.34
C ARG A 69 -11.22 -7.52 -0.92
N LYS A 70 -11.00 -8.53 -1.76
CA LYS A 70 -12.07 -9.43 -2.19
C LYS A 70 -12.29 -10.43 -1.07
N THR A 71 -13.44 -10.35 -0.43
CA THR A 71 -13.92 -11.28 0.59
C THR A 71 -14.19 -12.65 -0.01
#